data_AF-A0A382NV48-F1
#
_entry.id   AF-A0A382NV48-F1
#
_cell.length_a   1.000
_cell.length_b   1.000
_cell.length_c   1.000
_cell.angle_alpha   90.00
_cell.angle_beta   90.00
_cell.angle_gamma   90.00
#
_symmetry.space_group_name_H-M   'P 1'
#
loop_
_entity.id
_entity.type
_entity.pdbx_description
1 polymer ?
#
loop_
_entity_poly.entity_id
_entity_poly.type
_entity_poly.pdbx_seq_one_letter_code
_entity_poly.pdbx_strand_id
1 'polypeptide(L)'
;MALFTYEMGALTVSFIDLSVSETSTIVDWHWDFGDGSTSEEQFPVHTYSIAGTFYVTLDIIDQYGADGLQYWEYITVEGESSCGSDQGDVTGDGLINILDLVQISNYILGTSTPAYACAADYTEDGNVNILDLVQISNFILNN
;
A
#
# COMPACT_ATOMS: atom_id res chain seq x y z
N MET A 1 7.59 25.60 -1.24
CA MET A 1 7.86 24.41 -0.41
C MET A 1 7.28 23.22 -1.13
N ALA A 2 8.10 22.20 -1.37
CA ALA A 2 7.61 20.93 -1.86
C ALA A 2 6.95 20.15 -0.73
N LEU A 3 5.88 19.43 -1.02
CA LEU A 3 5.20 18.54 -0.11
C LEU A 3 4.35 17.56 -0.92
N PHE A 4 4.29 16.30 -0.51
CA PHE A 4 3.32 15.35 -1.06
C PHE A 4 2.67 14.50 0.01
N THR A 5 1.57 13.88 -0.38
CA THR A 5 0.98 12.71 0.30
C THR A 5 0.73 11.62 -0.74
N TYR A 6 0.34 10.43 -0.33
CA TYR A 6 0.08 9.32 -1.23
C TYR A 6 -1.10 8.48 -0.77
N GLU A 7 -1.73 7.79 -1.72
CA GLU A 7 -2.75 6.78 -1.48
C GLU A 7 -2.26 5.41 -1.98
N MET A 8 -2.31 4.42 -1.09
CA MET A 8 -1.88 3.05 -1.37
C MET A 8 -3.06 2.23 -1.92
N GLY A 9 -2.84 1.54 -3.04
CA GLY A 9 -3.72 0.46 -3.49
C GLY A 9 -3.16 -0.91 -3.13
N ALA A 10 -1.96 -1.19 -3.64
CA ALA A 10 -1.19 -2.41 -3.39
C ALA A 10 0.27 -2.10 -3.76
N LEU A 11 0.79 -2.77 -4.81
CA LEU A 11 2.01 -2.33 -5.51
C LEU A 11 1.82 -1.01 -6.27
N THR A 12 0.60 -0.51 -6.41
CA THR A 12 0.30 0.77 -7.06
C THR A 12 0.08 1.86 -6.02
N VAL A 13 0.79 2.97 -6.20
CA VAL A 13 0.75 4.16 -5.35
C VAL A 13 0.35 5.37 -6.19
N SER A 14 -0.65 6.12 -5.72
CA SER A 14 -1.03 7.40 -6.32
C SER A 14 -0.43 8.52 -5.51
N PHE A 15 0.43 9.34 -6.13
CA PHE A 15 1.07 10.47 -5.47
C PHE A 15 0.26 11.75 -5.68
N ILE A 16 0.13 12.51 -4.59
CA ILE A 16 -0.63 13.75 -4.56
C ILE A 16 0.32 14.89 -4.18
N ASP A 17 0.57 15.77 -5.15
CA ASP A 17 1.29 17.01 -4.92
C ASP A 17 0.47 17.96 -4.00
N LEU A 18 1.11 18.38 -2.91
CA LEU A 18 0.60 19.37 -1.96
C LEU A 18 1.55 20.58 -1.89
N SER A 19 2.44 20.73 -2.87
CA SER A 19 3.44 21.79 -2.90
C SER A 19 2.79 23.15 -3.04
N VAL A 20 3.36 24.13 -2.33
CA VAL A 20 2.89 25.52 -2.34
C VAL A 20 4.05 26.47 -2.56
N SER A 21 3.85 27.49 -3.40
CA SER A 21 4.75 28.64 -3.49
C SER A 21 4.01 29.91 -3.12
N GLU A 22 4.60 30.71 -2.23
CA GLU A 22 4.00 31.96 -1.76
C GLU A 22 4.20 33.13 -2.73
N THR A 23 5.19 33.01 -3.63
CA THR A 23 5.68 34.14 -4.44
C THR A 23 5.74 33.86 -5.94
N SER A 24 5.50 32.61 -6.34
CA SER A 24 5.66 32.15 -7.72
C SER A 24 4.69 31.01 -8.04
N THR A 25 4.60 30.64 -9.32
CA THR A 25 3.84 29.48 -9.78
C THR A 25 4.82 28.33 -9.98
N ILE A 26 4.47 27.14 -9.49
CA ILE A 26 5.21 25.90 -9.77
C ILE A 26 4.91 25.50 -11.22
N VAL A 27 5.94 25.21 -11.99
CA VAL A 27 5.83 24.89 -13.43
C VAL A 27 6.39 23.52 -13.79
N ASP A 28 7.14 22.90 -12.89
CA ASP A 28 7.76 21.58 -13.12
C ASP A 28 7.74 20.73 -11.84
N TRP A 29 7.58 19.42 -12.03
CA TRP A 29 7.61 18.40 -10.99
C TRP A 29 8.53 17.28 -11.45
N HIS A 30 9.42 16.84 -10.57
CA HIS A 30 10.30 15.72 -10.83
C HIS A 30 10.21 14.75 -9.67
N TRP A 31 9.66 13.58 -9.96
CA TRP A 31 9.53 12.47 -9.01
C TRP A 31 10.64 11.46 -9.27
N ASP A 32 11.29 11.02 -8.20
CA ASP A 32 12.07 9.78 -8.16
C ASP A 32 11.37 8.84 -7.17
N PHE A 33 10.95 7.67 -7.64
CA PHE A 33 10.22 6.71 -6.82
C PHE A 33 11.13 5.81 -6.00
N GLY A 34 12.46 5.97 -6.09
CA GLY A 34 13.43 5.17 -5.32
C GLY A 34 13.62 3.74 -5.82
N ASP A 35 12.96 3.36 -6.93
CA ASP A 35 13.11 2.08 -7.62
C ASP A 35 13.84 2.20 -8.97
N GLY A 36 14.33 3.40 -9.29
CA GLY A 36 14.98 3.74 -10.55
C GLY A 36 14.03 4.30 -11.61
N SER A 37 12.73 4.39 -11.32
CA SER A 37 11.73 5.04 -12.16
C SER A 37 11.48 6.49 -11.72
N THR A 38 11.12 7.34 -12.68
CA THR A 38 10.85 8.77 -12.45
C THR A 38 9.57 9.22 -13.16
N SER A 39 9.01 10.36 -12.76
CA SER A 39 7.89 11.01 -13.45
C SER A 39 8.01 12.53 -13.48
N GLU A 40 7.44 13.15 -14.51
CA GLU A 40 7.30 14.61 -14.66
C GLU A 40 5.83 15.08 -14.45
N GLU A 41 4.92 14.14 -14.13
CA GLU A 41 3.53 14.48 -13.88
C GLU A 41 3.36 15.11 -12.49
N GLN A 42 2.42 16.05 -12.34
CA GLN A 42 2.09 16.62 -11.03
C GLN A 42 1.45 15.58 -10.09
N PHE A 43 0.63 14.67 -10.63
CA PHE A 43 -0.10 13.65 -9.87
C PHE A 43 0.15 12.25 -10.46
N PRO A 44 1.37 11.70 -10.35
CA PRO A 44 1.69 10.44 -10.99
C PRO A 44 1.06 9.25 -10.25
N VAL A 45 0.73 8.22 -11.00
CA VAL A 45 0.44 6.88 -10.48
C VAL A 45 1.61 5.99 -10.84
N HIS A 46 2.25 5.39 -9.84
CA HIS A 46 3.40 4.50 -10.03
C HIS A 46 3.09 3.09 -9.54
N THR A 47 3.52 2.08 -10.27
CA THR A 47 3.39 0.67 -9.89
C THR A 47 4.78 0.09 -9.66
N TYR A 48 5.05 -0.29 -8.42
CA TYR A 48 6.28 -0.96 -8.02
C TYR A 48 6.28 -2.41 -8.45
N SER A 49 7.45 -2.92 -8.86
CA SER A 49 7.58 -4.33 -9.28
C SER A 49 7.63 -5.32 -8.11
N ILE A 50 8.07 -4.85 -6.94
CA ILE A 50 8.23 -5.63 -5.72
C ILE A 50 7.80 -4.81 -4.51
N ALA A 51 7.33 -5.50 -3.48
CA ALA A 51 7.11 -4.92 -2.16
C ALA A 51 8.46 -4.46 -1.56
N GLY A 52 8.44 -3.37 -0.80
CA GLY A 52 9.63 -2.85 -0.15
C GLY A 52 9.45 -1.43 0.37
N THR A 53 10.46 -0.94 1.06
CA THR A 53 10.54 0.46 1.46
C THR A 53 11.33 1.23 0.42
N PHE A 54 10.71 2.28 -0.13
CA PHE A 54 11.26 3.11 -1.19
C PHE A 54 11.47 4.54 -0.69
N TYR A 55 12.60 5.14 -1.09
CA TYR A 55 12.92 6.53 -0.78
C TYR A 55 12.43 7.41 -1.92
N VAL A 56 11.24 8.01 -1.75
CA VAL A 56 10.60 8.81 -2.78
C VAL A 56 10.99 10.27 -2.62
N THR A 57 11.39 10.92 -3.70
CA THR A 57 11.70 12.35 -3.71
C THR A 57 10.82 13.10 -4.72
N LEU A 58 10.42 14.30 -4.35
CA LEU A 58 9.77 15.28 -5.20
C LEU A 58 10.64 16.54 -5.22
N ASP A 59 11.12 16.90 -6.42
CA ASP A 59 11.76 18.15 -6.73
C ASP A 59 10.81 18.99 -7.59
N ILE A 60 10.59 20.25 -7.23
CA ILE A 60 9.76 21.17 -8.02
C ILE A 60 10.56 22.40 -8.46
N ILE A 61 10.21 22.93 -9.63
CA ILE A 61 10.78 24.17 -10.18
C ILE A 61 9.66 25.19 -10.36
N ASP A 62 9.93 26.43 -9.97
CA ASP A 62 9.01 27.54 -10.20
C ASP A 62 9.28 28.27 -11.52
N GLN A 63 8.35 29.15 -11.90
CA GLN A 63 8.45 29.94 -13.13
C GLN A 63 9.71 30.81 -13.25
N TYR A 64 10.48 31.00 -12.17
CA TYR A 64 11.72 31.76 -12.16
C TYR A 64 12.96 30.86 -12.22
N GLY A 65 12.78 29.53 -12.35
CA GLY A 65 13.87 28.56 -12.36
C GLY A 65 14.52 28.41 -11.00
N ALA A 66 13.80 28.67 -9.91
CA ALA A 66 14.30 28.40 -8.57
C ALA A 66 14.35 26.89 -8.33
N ASP A 67 15.49 26.29 -8.64
CA ASP A 67 15.78 24.89 -8.34
C ASP A 67 15.99 24.71 -6.82
N GLY A 68 15.44 23.63 -6.26
CA GLY A 68 15.78 23.18 -4.89
C GLY A 68 14.65 23.25 -3.86
N LEU A 69 13.39 23.34 -4.30
CA LEU A 69 12.27 22.99 -3.43
C LEU A 69 12.10 21.47 -3.48
N GLN A 70 12.70 20.78 -2.50
CA GLN A 70 12.69 19.33 -2.43
C GLN A 70 11.92 18.84 -1.21
N TYR A 71 11.20 17.74 -1.37
CA TYR A 71 10.60 16.98 -0.29
C TYR A 71 10.85 15.49 -0.53
N TRP A 72 11.02 14.73 0.54
CA TRP A 72 11.27 13.29 0.45
C TRP A 72 10.62 12.57 1.62
N GLU A 73 10.20 11.34 1.36
CA GLU A 73 9.61 10.47 2.36
C GLU A 73 9.92 9.01 2.04
N TYR A 74 10.13 8.22 3.09
CA TYR A 74 10.17 6.76 2.93
C TYR A 74 8.74 6.24 2.92
N ILE A 75 8.36 5.54 1.86
CA ILE A 75 7.08 4.85 1.79
C ILE A 75 7.33 3.34 1.83
N THR A 76 6.50 2.60 2.57
CA THR A 76 6.50 1.14 2.55
C THR A 76 5.40 0.67 1.62
N VAL A 77 5.80 0.21 0.44
CA VAL A 77 4.90 -0.43 -0.51
C VAL A 77 4.81 -1.89 -0.13
N GLU A 78 3.64 -2.26 0.35
CA GLU A 78 3.33 -3.66 0.60
C GLU A 78 2.87 -4.27 -0.73
N GLY A 79 3.32 -5.50 -0.99
CA GLY A 79 2.78 -6.24 -2.10
C GLY A 79 1.30 -6.48 -1.85
N GLU A 80 0.54 -6.82 -2.90
CA GLU A 80 -0.56 -7.73 -2.57
C GLU A 80 0.09 -8.95 -1.93
N SER A 81 -0.30 -9.25 -0.70
CA SER A 81 -0.08 -10.55 -0.09
C SER A 81 -0.58 -11.57 -1.09
N SER A 82 0.31 -12.06 -1.96
CA SER A 82 0.04 -13.25 -2.74
C SER A 82 -0.25 -14.30 -1.67
N CYS A 83 -1.41 -14.92 -1.73
CA CYS A 83 -2.06 -15.62 -0.62
C CYS A 83 -1.24 -16.74 0.02
N GLY A 84 -0.02 -17.03 -0.46
CA GLY A 84 0.90 -18.04 0.05
C GLY A 84 1.95 -17.57 1.08
N SER A 85 2.21 -16.27 1.29
CA SER A 85 3.09 -15.84 2.42
C SER A 85 2.31 -15.49 3.68
N ASP A 86 1.09 -14.97 3.51
CA ASP A 86 0.28 -14.41 4.60
C ASP A 86 -1.04 -15.19 4.75
N GLN A 87 -1.05 -16.47 4.37
CA GLN A 87 -2.25 -17.31 4.45
C GLN A 87 -2.77 -17.37 5.88
N GLY A 88 -4.01 -16.93 6.10
CA GLY A 88 -4.62 -16.83 7.42
C GLY A 88 -4.39 -15.51 8.17
N ASP A 89 -3.52 -14.62 7.69
CA ASP A 89 -3.41 -13.23 8.16
C ASP A 89 -4.31 -12.34 7.28
N VAL A 90 -5.57 -12.22 7.68
CA VAL A 90 -6.54 -11.42 6.92
C VAL A 90 -6.55 -9.95 7.33
N THR A 91 -5.93 -9.63 8.47
CA THR A 91 -5.76 -8.25 8.93
C THR A 91 -4.54 -7.57 8.32
N GLY A 92 -3.56 -8.35 7.84
CA GLY A 92 -2.30 -7.89 7.26
C GLY A 92 -1.34 -7.31 8.28
N ASP A 93 -1.43 -7.73 9.54
CA ASP A 93 -0.56 -7.24 10.62
C ASP A 93 0.71 -8.09 10.81
N GLY A 94 0.86 -9.14 10.00
CA GLY A 94 1.96 -10.09 10.03
C GLY A 94 1.81 -11.18 11.11
N LEU A 95 0.65 -11.27 11.78
CA LEU A 95 0.41 -12.21 12.87
C LEU A 95 -0.93 -12.94 12.70
N ILE A 96 -0.89 -14.26 12.48
CA ILE A 96 -2.11 -15.08 12.48
C ILE A 96 -2.66 -15.24 13.91
N ASN A 97 -3.73 -14.54 14.24
CA ASN A 97 -4.30 -14.47 15.58
C ASN A 97 -5.84 -14.37 15.60
N ILE A 98 -6.43 -14.19 16.79
CA ILE A 98 -7.89 -14.16 16.97
C ILE A 98 -8.57 -13.03 16.19
N LEU A 99 -7.86 -11.94 15.89
CA LEU A 99 -8.39 -10.83 15.09
C LEU A 99 -8.65 -11.26 13.64
N ASP A 100 -7.82 -12.15 13.11
CA ASP A 100 -8.01 -12.71 11.77
C ASP A 100 -9.26 -13.58 11.69
N LEU A 101 -9.45 -14.45 12.70
CA LEU A 101 -10.66 -15.25 12.82
C LEU A 101 -11.92 -14.39 12.88
N VAL A 102 -11.88 -13.27 13.61
CA VAL A 102 -13.01 -12.34 13.68
C VAL A 102 -13.30 -11.74 12.31
N GLN A 103 -12.29 -11.28 11.56
CA GLN A 103 -12.50 -10.74 10.22
C GLN A 103 -13.09 -11.77 9.25
N ILE A 104 -12.58 -13.00 9.22
CA ILE A 104 -13.13 -14.07 8.37
C ILE A 104 -14.56 -14.41 8.76
N SER A 105 -14.86 -14.47 10.06
CA SER A 105 -16.23 -14.71 10.53
C SER A 105 -17.20 -13.64 10.02
N ASN A 106 -16.80 -12.38 10.06
CA ASN A 106 -17.60 -11.26 9.59
C ASN A 106 -17.74 -11.27 8.05
N TYR A 107 -16.70 -11.69 7.32
CA TYR A 107 -16.78 -11.86 5.88
C TYR A 107 -17.78 -12.93 5.48
N ILE A 108 -17.73 -14.10 6.11
CA ILE A 108 -18.69 -15.20 5.88
C ILE A 108 -20.12 -14.73 6.19
N LEU A 109 -20.28 -13.84 7.18
CA LEU A 109 -21.57 -13.24 7.55
C LEU A 109 -21.98 -12.05 6.66
N GLY A 110 -21.12 -11.61 5.75
CA GLY A 110 -21.35 -10.45 4.87
C GLY A 110 -21.36 -9.10 5.61
N THR A 111 -20.77 -9.04 6.80
CA THR A 111 -20.73 -7.82 7.64
C THR A 111 -19.42 -7.03 7.49
N SER A 112 -18.38 -7.61 6.88
CA SER A 112 -17.14 -6.92 6.51
C SER A 112 -16.49 -7.53 5.28
N THR A 113 -15.57 -6.82 4.64
CA THR A 113 -14.62 -7.36 3.66
C THR A 113 -13.22 -7.41 4.29
N PRO A 114 -12.50 -8.54 4.23
CA PRO A 114 -11.14 -8.63 4.72
C PRO A 114 -10.24 -7.66 3.98
N ALA A 115 -9.22 -7.13 4.67
CA ALA A 115 -8.18 -6.33 4.02
C ALA A 115 -7.46 -7.17 2.96
N TYR A 116 -7.22 -8.45 3.27
CA TYR A 116 -6.60 -9.43 2.38
C TYR A 116 -7.56 -10.59 2.11
N ALA A 117 -8.51 -10.37 1.18
CA ALA A 117 -9.58 -11.34 0.87
C ALA A 117 -9.06 -12.72 0.44
N CYS A 118 -7.86 -12.77 -0.12
CA CYS A 118 -7.28 -14.01 -0.60
C CYS A 118 -6.53 -14.79 0.50
N ALA A 119 -6.06 -14.12 1.57
CA ALA A 119 -5.57 -14.76 2.79
C ALA A 119 -6.68 -15.46 3.58
N ALA A 120 -7.95 -15.10 3.30
CA ALA A 120 -9.12 -15.72 3.91
C ALA A 120 -9.46 -17.10 3.33
N ASP A 121 -8.97 -17.44 2.13
CA ASP A 121 -9.11 -18.77 1.51
C ASP A 121 -7.94 -19.66 1.95
N TYR A 122 -7.97 -20.06 3.22
CA TYR A 122 -6.93 -20.89 3.82
C TYR A 122 -6.90 -22.31 3.22
N THR A 123 -8.02 -22.78 2.68
CA THR A 123 -8.11 -24.09 2.04
C THR A 123 -7.66 -24.09 0.58
N GLU A 124 -7.45 -22.92 -0.01
CA GLU A 124 -7.10 -22.71 -1.43
C GLU A 124 -8.11 -23.36 -2.38
N ASP A 125 -9.38 -23.43 -1.98
CA ASP A 125 -10.43 -24.07 -2.76
C ASP A 125 -11.20 -23.08 -3.66
N GLY A 126 -10.87 -21.79 -3.56
CA GLY A 126 -11.49 -20.69 -4.27
C GLY A 126 -12.72 -20.11 -3.57
N ASN A 127 -13.10 -20.62 -2.40
CA ASN A 127 -14.29 -20.18 -1.65
C ASN A 127 -13.96 -19.94 -0.18
N VAL A 128 -14.02 -18.67 0.25
CA VAL A 128 -13.91 -18.33 1.66
C VAL A 128 -15.19 -18.72 2.40
N ASN A 129 -15.10 -19.73 3.26
CA ASN A 129 -16.21 -20.30 3.99
C ASN A 129 -15.80 -20.79 5.40
N ILE A 130 -16.71 -21.48 6.10
CA ILE A 130 -16.45 -21.93 7.47
C ILE A 130 -15.27 -22.91 7.58
N LEU A 131 -14.93 -23.61 6.50
CA LEU A 131 -13.79 -24.52 6.46
C LEU A 131 -12.47 -23.76 6.64
N ASP A 132 -12.31 -22.60 6.02
CA ASP A 132 -11.12 -21.75 6.18
C ASP A 132 -10.98 -21.24 7.60
N LEU A 133 -12.10 -20.75 8.17
CA LEU A 133 -12.17 -20.29 9.55
C LEU A 133 -11.75 -21.40 10.53
N VAL A 134 -12.20 -22.63 10.29
CA VAL A 134 -11.84 -23.78 11.14
C VAL A 134 -10.34 -24.09 11.02
N GLN A 135 -9.75 -24.02 9.83
CA GLN A 135 -8.32 -24.28 9.67
C GLN A 135 -7.45 -23.24 10.39
N ILE A 136 -7.79 -21.94 10.25
CA ILE A 136 -7.08 -20.86 10.95
C ILE A 136 -7.25 -20.98 12.46
N SER A 137 -8.43 -21.38 12.92
CA SER A 137 -8.68 -21.62 14.35
C SER A 137 -7.81 -22.74 14.88
N ASN A 138 -7.69 -23.84 14.13
CA ASN A 138 -6.77 -24.92 14.48
C ASN A 138 -5.31 -24.46 14.46
N PHE A 139 -4.91 -23.63 13.49
CA PHE A 139 -3.55 -23.09 13.43
C PHE A 139 -3.20 -22.30 14.71
N ILE A 140 -4.10 -21.39 15.12
CA ILE A 140 -3.93 -20.57 16.33
C ILE A 140 -3.93 -21.40 17.61
N LEU A 141 -4.70 -22.50 17.66
CA LEU A 141 -4.74 -23.36 18.84
C LEU A 141 -3.53 -24.28 18.99
N ASN A 142 -2.80 -24.52 17.91
CA ASN A 142 -1.66 -25.45 17.87
C ASN A 142 -0.28 -24.76 17.84
N ASN A 143 -0.24 -23.43 17.84
CA ASN A 143 0.97 -22.61 17.89
C ASN A 143 0.88 -21.56 19.00
#